data_AF-A0A8T4YLA9-F1
#
_entry.id   AF-A0A8T4YLA9-F1
#
_cell.length_a   1.000
_cell.length_b   1.000
_cell.length_c   1.000
_cell.angle_alpha   90.00
_cell.angle_beta   90.00
_cell.angle_gamma   90.00
#
_symmetry.space_group_name_H-M   'P 1'
#
loop_
_entity.id
_entity.type
_entity.pdbx_description
1 polymer ?
#
loop_
_entity_poly.entity_id
_entity_poly.type
_entity_poly.pdbx_seq_one_letter_code
_entity_poly.pdbx_strand_id
1 'polypeptide(L)'
;MEKERFKKLFPHLYKEVEGGVAYISLSSAKSRSEVKIIESGSAWSGYEPDVIDFIRRCKTIEQAEEIITYMENRNEITHQRAKELRIQLHKDGLRSFGSHKREGFYYREIPGSSESV
;
A
#
# COMPACT_ATOMS: atom_id res chain seq x y z
N MET A 1 -8.38 12.06 -36.28
CA MET A 1 -8.78 10.66 -36.58
C MET A 1 -8.51 9.67 -35.43
N GLU A 2 -7.75 10.02 -34.40
CA GLU A 2 -7.41 9.08 -33.30
C GLU A 2 -8.48 8.99 -32.19
N LYS A 3 -9.05 10.14 -31.80
CA LYS A 3 -10.05 10.25 -30.72
C LYS A 3 -11.34 9.45 -30.99
N GLU A 4 -11.80 9.44 -32.24
CA GLU A 4 -13.01 8.71 -32.66
C GLU A 4 -12.81 7.19 -32.60
N ARG A 5 -11.63 6.69 -32.98
CA ARG A 5 -11.29 5.27 -32.88
C ARG A 5 -11.20 4.84 -31.41
N PHE A 6 -10.56 5.66 -30.57
CA PHE A 6 -10.46 5.39 -29.13
C PHE A 6 -11.84 5.33 -28.45
N LYS A 7 -12.74 6.27 -28.79
CA LYS A 7 -14.14 6.27 -28.31
C LYS A 7 -14.92 5.02 -28.73
N LYS A 8 -14.68 4.50 -29.95
CA LYS A 8 -15.35 3.29 -30.45
C LYS A 8 -14.83 2.01 -29.78
N LEU A 9 -13.52 1.95 -29.53
CA LEU A 9 -12.87 0.77 -28.94
C LEU A 9 -13.04 0.72 -27.42
N PHE A 10 -13.03 1.87 -26.73
CA PHE A 10 -13.09 1.96 -25.28
C PHE A 10 -14.14 2.99 -24.83
N PRO A 11 -15.44 2.75 -25.09
CA PRO A 11 -16.49 3.75 -24.88
C PRO A 11 -16.66 4.15 -23.41
N HIS A 12 -16.42 3.23 -22.48
CA HIS A 12 -16.48 3.51 -21.05
C HIS A 12 -15.26 4.31 -20.56
N LEU A 13 -14.05 3.88 -20.94
CA LEU A 13 -12.80 4.58 -20.60
C LEU A 13 -12.78 6.01 -21.17
N TYR A 14 -13.28 6.20 -22.39
CA TYR A 14 -13.43 7.52 -22.99
C TYR A 14 -14.31 8.44 -22.14
N LYS A 15 -15.44 7.93 -21.63
CA LYS A 15 -16.34 8.67 -20.74
C LYS A 15 -15.66 9.00 -19.41
N GLU A 16 -14.86 8.09 -18.87
CA GLU A 16 -14.13 8.30 -17.61
C GLU A 16 -13.04 9.37 -17.76
N VAL A 17 -12.31 9.36 -18.89
CA VAL A 17 -11.26 10.34 -19.20
C VAL A 17 -11.84 11.73 -19.48
N GLU A 18 -12.90 11.85 -20.31
CA GLU A 18 -13.55 13.14 -20.55
C GLU A 18 -14.35 13.64 -19.34
N GLY A 19 -14.90 12.73 -18.53
CA GLY A 19 -15.60 13.06 -17.29
C GLY A 19 -14.67 13.49 -16.15
N GLY A 20 -13.35 13.45 -16.34
CA GLY A 20 -12.36 13.83 -15.33
C GLY A 20 -12.31 12.90 -14.10
N VAL A 21 -12.90 11.70 -14.20
CA VAL A 21 -12.99 10.73 -13.09
C VAL A 21 -11.75 9.82 -13.01
N ALA A 22 -10.95 9.78 -14.07
CA ALA A 22 -9.84 8.85 -14.22
C ALA A 22 -8.45 9.51 -14.16
N TYR A 23 -8.13 10.23 -13.08
CA TYR A 23 -6.74 10.56 -12.77
C TYR A 23 -6.36 10.02 -11.39
N ILE A 24 -5.37 9.13 -11.37
CA ILE A 24 -4.58 8.87 -10.17
C ILE A 24 -3.26 9.59 -10.42
N SER A 25 -2.96 10.63 -9.65
CA SER A 25 -1.62 11.22 -9.69
C SER A 25 -0.65 10.21 -9.11
N LEU A 26 0.14 9.55 -9.97
CA LEU A 26 1.27 8.74 -9.53
C LEU A 26 2.38 9.68 -9.05
N SER A 27 2.33 10.05 -7.77
CA SER A 27 3.38 10.82 -7.11
C SER A 27 4.56 9.90 -6.77
N SER A 28 5.38 9.57 -7.77
CA SER A 28 6.72 9.05 -7.53
C SER A 28 7.66 10.22 -7.20
N ALA A 29 7.49 10.85 -6.04
CA ALA A 29 8.47 11.79 -5.53
C ALA A 29 8.29 11.98 -4.02
N LYS A 30 9.32 11.55 -3.27
CA LYS A 30 9.55 11.98 -1.89
C LYS A 30 9.69 13.51 -1.86
N SER A 31 8.65 14.24 -1.47
CA SER A 31 8.82 15.57 -0.90
C SER A 31 7.65 15.93 0.01
N ARG A 32 7.99 16.12 1.28
CA ARG A 32 7.21 16.72 2.35
C ARG A 32 6.51 18.01 1.88
N SER A 33 5.24 17.91 1.52
CA SER A 33 4.31 19.03 1.46
C SER A 33 2.89 18.48 1.51
N GLU A 34 2.07 19.03 2.40
CA GLU A 34 0.70 18.63 2.69
C GLU A 34 -0.16 18.55 1.42
N VAL A 35 -0.40 17.34 0.92
CA VAL A 35 -1.34 17.09 -0.16
C VAL A 35 -2.69 16.72 0.46
N LYS A 36 -3.68 17.61 0.32
CA LYS A 36 -5.07 17.28 0.63
C LYS A 36 -5.58 16.23 -0.35
N ILE A 37 -5.80 15.04 0.18
CA ILE A 37 -6.38 13.88 -0.50
C ILE A 37 -7.83 14.23 -0.88
N ILE A 38 -8.19 14.07 -2.16
CA ILE A 38 -9.57 14.17 -2.62
C ILE A 38 -10.29 12.90 -2.17
N GLU A 39 -11.22 13.08 -1.24
CA GLU A 39 -11.92 12.05 -0.48
C GLU A 39 -12.81 11.17 -1.37
N SER A 40 -12.27 10.02 -1.78
CA SER A 40 -13.05 8.86 -2.21
C SER A 40 -13.09 7.85 -1.05
N GLY A 41 -13.89 8.17 -0.03
CA GLY A 41 -14.62 7.27 0.89
C GLY A 41 -13.94 6.08 1.58
N SER A 42 -12.64 5.81 1.40
CA SER A 42 -11.93 4.71 2.08
C SER A 42 -10.99 5.29 3.12
N ALA A 43 -11.06 4.75 4.35
CA ALA A 43 -10.18 5.10 5.47
C ALA A 43 -8.67 4.92 5.15
N TRP A 44 -8.35 4.26 4.03
CA TRP A 44 -6.98 3.96 3.59
C TRP A 44 -6.58 4.72 2.32
N SER A 45 -7.38 5.67 1.82
CA SER A 45 -6.99 6.47 0.65
C SER A 45 -5.67 7.20 0.91
N GLY A 46 -4.66 6.95 0.07
CA GLY A 46 -3.31 7.50 0.22
C GLY A 46 -2.43 6.85 1.30
N TYR A 47 -2.85 5.75 1.93
CA TYR A 47 -2.01 5.03 2.90
C TYR A 47 -0.97 4.14 2.19
N GLU A 48 0.30 4.38 2.49
CA GLU A 48 1.44 3.57 2.03
C GLU A 48 1.93 2.66 3.17
N PRO A 49 1.85 1.31 3.03
CA PRO A 49 2.32 0.39 4.06
C PRO A 49 3.84 0.49 4.26
N ASP A 50 4.29 0.49 5.52
CA ASP A 50 5.71 0.48 5.89
C ASP A 50 6.25 -0.96 6.04
N VAL A 51 7.56 -1.12 6.20
CA VAL A 51 8.24 -2.40 6.48
C VAL A 51 7.58 -3.18 7.63
N ILE A 52 7.14 -2.48 8.67
CA ILE A 52 6.44 -3.09 9.80
C ILE A 52 5.10 -3.71 9.38
N ASP A 53 4.38 -3.07 8.46
CA ASP A 53 3.11 -3.58 7.96
C ASP A 53 3.28 -4.86 7.15
N PHE A 54 4.38 -4.99 6.43
CA PHE A 54 4.73 -6.22 5.73
C PHE A 54 5.17 -7.31 6.71
N ILE A 55 6.01 -7.00 7.70
CA ILE A 55 6.43 -7.95 8.73
C ILE A 55 5.23 -8.50 9.52
N ARG A 56 4.25 -7.66 9.86
CA ARG A 56 3.04 -8.09 10.58
C ARG A 56 2.16 -9.08 9.81
N ARG A 57 2.35 -9.21 8.48
CA ARG A 57 1.69 -10.22 7.64
C ARG A 57 2.44 -11.55 7.60
N CYS A 58 3.69 -11.58 8.03
CA CYS A 58 4.49 -12.79 8.02
C CYS A 58 3.99 -13.80 9.05
N LYS A 59 4.04 -15.07 8.65
CA LYS A 59 3.73 -16.24 9.46
C LYS A 59 5.01 -16.84 10.08
N THR A 60 6.15 -16.70 9.42
CA THR A 60 7.44 -17.23 9.86
C THR A 60 8.54 -16.16 9.91
N ILE A 61 9.63 -16.44 10.63
CA ILE A 61 10.76 -15.51 10.79
C ILE A 61 11.46 -15.31 9.45
N GLU A 62 11.62 -16.38 8.68
CA GLU A 62 12.27 -16.39 7.37
C GLU A 62 11.56 -15.44 6.40
N GLN A 63 10.23 -15.44 6.40
CA GLN A 63 9.44 -14.49 5.62
C GLN A 63 9.72 -13.04 6.00
N ALA A 64 9.84 -12.74 7.30
CA ALA A 64 10.14 -11.39 7.75
C ALA A 64 11.59 -10.97 7.39
N GLU A 65 12.55 -11.90 7.44
CA GLU A 65 13.91 -11.64 6.97
C GLU A 65 14.00 -11.33 5.48
N GLU A 66 13.24 -12.06 4.65
CA GLU A 66 13.13 -11.79 3.22
C GLU A 66 12.56 -10.39 2.95
N ILE A 67 11.51 -10.00 3.69
CA ILE A 67 10.93 -8.65 3.60
C ILE A 67 11.95 -7.58 3.99
N ILE A 68 12.65 -7.75 5.11
CA ILE A 68 13.67 -6.78 5.56
C ILE A 68 14.78 -6.65 4.50
N THR A 69 15.25 -7.78 3.97
CA THR A 69 16.31 -7.82 2.95
C THR A 69 15.85 -7.19 1.63
N TYR A 70 14.62 -7.46 1.21
CA TYR A 70 14.03 -6.87 0.00
C TYR A 70 13.96 -5.35 0.10
N MET A 71 13.46 -4.81 1.21
CA MET A 71 13.33 -3.38 1.41
C MET A 71 14.69 -2.68 1.59
N GLU A 72 15.66 -3.36 2.20
CA GLU A 72 17.05 -2.88 2.29
C GLU A 72 17.71 -2.79 0.91
N ASN A 73 17.60 -3.84 0.08
CA ASN A 73 18.16 -3.87 -1.26
C ASN A 73 17.59 -2.78 -2.18
N ARG A 74 16.34 -2.37 -1.95
CA ARG A 74 15.68 -1.27 -2.67
C ARG A 74 15.98 0.12 -2.08
N ASN A 75 16.77 0.20 -1.02
CA ASN A 75 17.01 1.43 -0.26
C ASN A 75 15.73 2.09 0.27
N GLU A 76 14.69 1.30 0.51
CA GLU A 76 13.44 1.76 1.16
C GLU A 76 13.64 1.89 2.68
N ILE A 77 14.54 1.08 3.24
CA ILE A 77 15.05 1.23 4.61
C ILE A 77 16.58 1.30 4.59
N THR A 78 17.17 1.95 5.59
CA THR A 78 18.62 2.02 5.75
C THR A 78 19.19 0.70 6.29
N HIS A 79 20.47 0.44 6.04
CA HIS A 79 21.17 -0.74 6.58
C HIS A 79 21.06 -0.83 8.12
N GLN A 80 21.21 0.31 8.80
CA GLN A 80 21.07 0.39 10.25
C GLN A 80 19.65 0.01 10.70
N ARG A 81 18.63 0.50 10.00
CA ARG A 81 17.24 0.14 10.29
C ARG A 81 16.98 -1.35 10.05
N ALA A 82 17.48 -1.91 8.95
CA ALA A 82 17.36 -3.34 8.65
C ALA A 82 18.01 -4.20 9.75
N LYS A 83 19.20 -3.80 10.23
CA LYS A 83 19.89 -4.48 11.34
C LYS A 83 19.08 -4.47 12.64
N GLU A 84 18.50 -3.33 13.01
CA GLU A 84 17.64 -3.21 14.20
C GLU A 84 16.41 -4.12 14.09
N LEU A 85 15.77 -4.16 12.92
CA LEU A 85 14.61 -5.02 12.66
C LEU A 85 14.98 -6.50 12.79
N ARG A 86 16.13 -6.93 12.24
CA ARG A 86 16.62 -8.32 12.40
C ARG A 86 16.87 -8.66 13.87
N ILE A 87 17.51 -7.76 14.63
CA ILE A 87 17.77 -7.97 16.07
C ILE A 87 16.44 -8.15 16.82
N GLN A 88 15.48 -7.26 16.61
CA GLN A 88 14.16 -7.35 17.24
C GLN A 88 13.43 -8.65 16.82
N LEU A 89 13.49 -9.00 15.54
CA LEU A 89 12.84 -10.20 15.01
C LEU A 89 13.36 -11.48 15.67
N HIS A 90 14.68 -11.62 15.83
CA HIS A 90 15.27 -12.81 16.45
C HIS A 90 15.14 -12.83 17.97
N LYS A 91 15.14 -11.67 18.62
CA LYS A 91 15.07 -11.58 20.08
C LYS A 91 13.65 -11.71 20.60
N ASP A 92 12.72 -10.99 19.99
CA ASP A 92 11.36 -10.78 20.52
C ASP A 92 10.28 -11.44 19.63
N GLY A 93 10.67 -11.98 18.47
CA GLY A 93 9.79 -12.69 17.55
C GLY A 93 8.89 -11.78 16.71
N LEU A 94 8.13 -12.39 15.80
CA LEU A 94 7.27 -11.70 14.83
C LEU A 94 6.19 -10.80 15.44
N ARG A 95 5.69 -11.14 16.63
CA ARG A 95 4.58 -10.41 17.27
C ARG A 95 5.06 -9.20 18.08
N SER A 96 6.38 -9.02 18.21
CA SER A 96 6.96 -7.77 18.74
C SER A 96 6.66 -6.57 17.84
N PHE A 97 6.43 -6.80 16.54
CA PHE A 97 6.06 -5.77 15.57
C PHE A 97 4.56 -5.42 15.58
N GLY A 98 3.78 -6.07 16.42
CA GLY A 98 2.34 -5.87 16.56
C GLY A 98 1.51 -7.10 16.18
N SER A 99 0.18 -6.94 16.30
CA SER A 99 -0.77 -8.00 15.98
C SER A 99 -0.72 -8.39 14.51
N HIS A 100 -0.96 -9.67 14.24
CA HIS A 100 -0.95 -10.22 12.89
C HIS A 100 -2.04 -9.60 12.01
N LYS A 101 -1.66 -9.02 10.86
CA LYS A 101 -2.60 -8.50 9.86
C LYS A 101 -3.10 -9.67 8.99
N ARG A 102 -4.31 -10.15 9.28
CA ARG A 102 -4.96 -11.24 8.53
C ARG A 102 -5.23 -10.81 7.07
N GLU A 103 -5.30 -11.79 6.17
CA GLU A 103 -5.73 -11.60 4.78
C GLU A 103 -7.01 -10.78 4.71
N GLY A 104 -7.07 -9.74 3.87
CA GLY A 104 -8.23 -8.84 3.82
C GLY A 104 -8.24 -7.69 4.83
N PHE A 105 -7.14 -7.47 5.58
CA PHE A 105 -7.04 -6.43 6.62
C PHE A 105 -7.53 -5.05 6.17
N TYR A 106 -7.05 -4.54 5.03
CA TYR A 106 -7.41 -3.21 4.53
C TYR A 106 -8.84 -3.13 3.97
N TYR A 107 -9.46 -4.26 3.65
CA TYR A 107 -10.84 -4.30 3.16
C TYR A 107 -11.87 -4.36 4.29
N ARG A 108 -11.51 -4.96 5.43
CA ARG A 108 -12.41 -5.11 6.59
C ARG A 108 -12.42 -3.91 7.53
N GLU A 109 -11.34 -3.14 7.58
CA GLU A 109 -11.25 -1.95 8.44
C GLU A 109 -11.74 -0.67 7.74
N ILE A 110 -12.54 -0.79 6.67
CA ILE A 110 -13.32 0.33 6.14
C ILE A 110 -14.52 0.53 7.07
N PRO A 111 -14.65 1.68 7.77
CA PRO A 111 -15.88 2.01 8.49
C PRO A 111 -17.02 2.04 7.47
N GLY A 112 -17.99 1.13 7.59
CA GLY A 112 -19.13 1.01 6.67
C GLY A 112 -19.16 -0.23 5.77
N SER A 113 -18.21 -1.17 5.90
CA SER A 113 -18.24 -2.45 5.14
C SER A 113 -19.07 -3.58 5.81
N SER A 114 -19.83 -3.27 6.85
CA SER A 114 -20.79 -4.20 7.48
C SER A 114 -22.21 -3.97 6.97
N GLU A 115 -22.44 -4.29 5.69
CA GLU A 115 -23.73 -4.53 5.02
C GLU A 115 -23.30 -5.06 3.63
N SER A 116 -23.63 -6.26 3.14
CA SER A 116 -24.79 -7.12 3.34
C SER A 116 -24.42 -8.55 2.90
N VAL A 117 -24.82 -9.58 3.65
CA VAL A 117 -25.22 -10.88 3.12
C VAL A 117 -26.49 -11.29 3.84
#